data_AF-A0A2X3GZC1-F1
#
_entry.id   AF-A0A2X3GZC1-F1
#
_cell.length_a   1.000
_cell.length_b   1.000
_cell.length_c   1.000
_cell.angle_alpha   90.00
_cell.angle_beta   90.00
_cell.angle_gamma   90.00
#
_symmetry.space_group_name_H-M   'P 1'
#
loop_
_entity.id
_entity.type
_entity.pdbx_description
1 polymer ?
#
loop_
_entity_poly.entity_id
_entity_poly.type
_entity_poly.pdbx_seq_one_letter_code
_entity_poly.pdbx_strand_id
1 'polypeptide(L)'
;MLKGAVIQLTPKTEAVRDSSAPVVPHDNTLPLAPEDRGWSYDVRQLQVADSVLFFQHENGEQVTVRDIRLQMEQDENHRATVDFSGRVNRDQRDLALNFSATVQGGDYPHSLKADFTQLSWQLRGAELPPEGINGQGSLQASWQEDDKTLRFDNLNLMANRSTVTGSGSVVLGDRPDWSLDLPRHPLSISIVCWRKGRRRRTVAPVSRARVRRDRCAR
;
A
#
# COMPACT_ATOMS: atom_id res chain seq x y z
N MET A 1 -11.59 20.83 3.47
CA MET A 1 -10.11 20.83 3.41
C MET A 1 -9.57 20.37 4.75
N LEU A 2 -8.71 19.35 4.77
CA LEU A 2 -7.89 18.95 5.91
C LEU A 2 -6.47 19.45 5.65
N LYS A 3 -5.87 20.20 6.58
CA LYS A 3 -4.51 20.74 6.41
C LYS A 3 -3.66 20.49 7.65
N GLY A 4 -2.42 20.03 7.46
CA GLY A 4 -1.48 19.78 8.54
C GLY A 4 -1.91 18.67 9.51
N ALA A 5 -2.79 17.75 9.06
CA ALA A 5 -3.28 16.67 9.89
C ALA A 5 -2.15 15.69 10.22
N VAL A 6 -2.07 15.29 11.49
CA VAL A 6 -1.14 14.25 11.98
C VAL A 6 -1.96 13.01 12.33
N ILE A 7 -1.89 11.99 11.47
CA ILE A 7 -2.54 10.70 11.70
C ILE A 7 -1.51 9.76 12.32
N GLN A 8 -1.83 9.14 13.46
CA GLN A 8 -0.96 8.17 14.13
C GLN A 8 -1.65 6.81 14.18
N LEU A 9 -0.98 5.81 13.61
CA LEU A 9 -1.39 4.41 13.62
C LEU A 9 -0.27 3.61 14.30
N THR A 10 -0.46 3.33 15.59
CA THR A 10 0.49 2.62 16.45
C THR A 10 -0.25 1.54 17.25
N PRO A 11 0.44 0.58 17.90
CA PRO A 11 -0.22 -0.41 18.75
C PRO A 11 -0.95 0.20 19.96
N LYS A 12 -0.65 1.47 20.31
CA LYS A 12 -1.34 2.21 21.38
C LYS A 12 -2.63 2.89 20.93
N THR A 13 -2.87 2.97 19.62
CA THR A 13 -4.09 3.51 19.01
C THR A 13 -4.97 2.42 18.40
N GLU A 14 -4.62 1.15 18.61
CA GLU A 14 -5.47 0.02 18.26
C GLU A 14 -6.69 -0.05 19.19
N ALA A 15 -7.81 -0.56 18.68
CA ALA A 15 -9.09 -0.53 19.38
C ALA A 15 -9.15 -1.57 20.51
N VAL A 16 -8.66 -1.20 21.70
CA VAL A 16 -8.74 -2.02 22.91
C VAL A 16 -10.20 -2.28 23.28
N ARG A 17 -10.71 -3.45 22.90
CA ARG A 17 -11.94 -4.02 23.46
C ARG A 17 -11.60 -4.66 24.79
N ASP A 18 -11.92 -3.98 25.88
CA ASP A 18 -11.82 -4.55 27.22
C ASP A 18 -12.75 -5.78 27.33
N SER A 19 -12.27 -6.89 27.91
CA SER A 19 -13.07 -8.11 28.11
C SER A 19 -14.20 -7.92 29.14
N SER A 20 -14.19 -6.81 29.88
CA SER A 20 -15.23 -6.36 30.81
C SER A 20 -16.05 -5.17 30.28
N ALA A 21 -15.81 -4.73 29.03
CA ALA A 21 -16.61 -3.69 28.40
C ALA A 21 -18.10 -4.09 28.39
N PRO A 22 -19.03 -3.20 28.80
CA PRO A 22 -20.45 -3.51 28.82
C PRO A 22 -20.97 -3.97 27.45
N VAL A 23 -21.30 -5.25 27.33
CA VAL A 23 -22.01 -5.79 26.18
C VAL A 23 -23.41 -5.18 26.19
N VAL A 24 -23.76 -4.44 25.14
CA VAL A 24 -25.05 -3.75 25.05
C VAL A 24 -26.18 -4.79 25.11
N PRO A 25 -27.19 -4.63 25.99
CA PRO A 25 -28.42 -5.41 25.91
C PRO A 25 -29.07 -5.30 24.53
N HIS A 26 -29.93 -6.27 24.18
CA HIS A 26 -30.36 -6.48 22.79
C HIS A 26 -31.09 -5.29 22.15
N ASP A 27 -31.12 -5.32 20.81
CA ASP A 27 -31.71 -4.33 19.90
C ASP A 27 -31.04 -2.95 19.89
N ASN A 28 -29.74 -2.94 19.55
CA ASN A 28 -29.15 -1.80 18.86
C ASN A 28 -29.76 -1.68 17.46
N THR A 29 -30.57 -0.66 17.21
CA THR A 29 -31.21 -0.40 15.91
C THR A 29 -30.30 0.31 14.90
N LEU A 30 -29.05 0.62 15.28
CA LEU A 30 -28.00 0.98 14.33
C LEU A 30 -27.47 -0.30 13.67
N PRO A 31 -27.18 -0.31 12.35
CA PRO A 31 -26.69 -1.50 11.67
C PRO A 31 -25.39 -2.03 12.32
N LEU A 32 -25.47 -3.27 12.81
CA LEU A 32 -24.36 -4.01 13.40
C LEU A 32 -23.50 -4.74 12.35
N ALA A 33 -23.92 -4.69 11.09
CA ALA A 33 -23.33 -5.38 9.96
C ALA A 33 -22.04 -4.68 9.47
N PRO A 34 -20.90 -5.39 9.31
CA PRO A 34 -19.70 -4.83 8.69
C PRO A 34 -19.93 -4.29 7.27
N GLU A 35 -20.86 -4.90 6.51
CA GLU A 35 -21.18 -4.52 5.13
C GLU A 35 -21.84 -3.13 4.98
N ASP A 36 -22.43 -2.56 6.03
CA ASP A 36 -22.92 -1.16 6.00
C ASP A 36 -21.79 -0.12 6.16
N ARG A 37 -20.52 -0.54 6.28
CA ARG A 37 -19.36 0.35 6.20
C ARG A 37 -18.93 0.59 4.76
N GLY A 38 -19.86 1.15 3.98
CA GLY A 38 -19.50 1.99 2.85
C GLY A 38 -18.61 3.18 3.27
N TRP A 39 -18.26 4.07 2.34
CA TRP A 39 -17.71 5.36 2.74
C TRP A 39 -18.75 6.07 3.61
N SER A 40 -18.53 6.13 4.94
CA SER A 40 -19.55 6.57 5.91
C SER A 40 -19.85 8.09 5.87
N TYR A 41 -19.35 8.75 4.83
CA TYR A 41 -19.59 10.10 4.43
C TYR A 41 -19.63 10.10 2.88
N ASP A 42 -20.70 10.61 2.28
CA ASP A 42 -20.74 10.89 0.83
C ASP A 42 -19.86 12.12 0.54
N VAL A 43 -18.55 11.89 0.41
CA VAL A 43 -17.56 12.96 0.27
C VAL A 43 -17.43 13.36 -1.20
N ARG A 44 -18.40 14.12 -1.70
CA ARG A 44 -18.38 14.68 -3.07
C ARG A 44 -17.08 15.43 -3.43
N GLN A 45 -16.38 16.01 -2.44
CA GLN A 45 -15.05 16.58 -2.62
C GLN A 45 -14.19 16.44 -1.36
N LEU A 46 -13.01 15.82 -1.48
CA LEU A 46 -12.00 15.73 -0.42
C LEU A 46 -10.74 16.48 -0.85
N GLN A 47 -10.21 17.30 0.05
CA GLN A 47 -8.90 17.93 -0.13
C GLN A 47 -8.09 17.76 1.17
N VAL A 48 -6.95 17.08 1.08
CA VAL A 48 -5.92 16.97 2.12
C VAL A 48 -4.68 17.73 1.64
N ALA A 49 -4.08 18.54 2.51
CA ALA A 49 -2.86 19.27 2.22
C ALA A 49 -1.84 19.18 3.35
N ASP A 50 -0.56 19.15 2.97
CA ASP A 50 0.62 19.30 3.83
C ASP A 50 0.56 18.41 5.10
N SER A 51 0.01 17.20 4.98
CA SER A 51 -0.32 16.32 6.12
C SER A 51 0.68 15.18 6.29
N VAL A 52 0.66 14.52 7.45
CA VAL A 52 1.61 13.48 7.87
C VAL A 52 0.89 12.28 8.48
N LEU A 53 1.22 11.09 8.00
CA LEU A 53 0.83 9.80 8.56
C LEU A 53 2.05 9.11 9.18
N PHE A 54 1.96 8.79 10.46
CA PHE A 54 2.96 8.02 11.20
C PHE A 54 2.39 6.62 11.45
N PHE A 55 3.02 5.59 10.87
CA PHE A 55 2.66 4.19 11.08
C PHE A 55 3.80 3.46 11.81
N GLN A 56 3.46 2.70 12.85
CA GLN A 56 4.41 1.92 13.65
C GLN A 56 3.85 0.52 13.91
N HIS A 57 4.60 -0.52 13.52
CA HIS A 57 4.30 -1.89 13.92
C HIS A 57 4.86 -2.20 15.33
N GLU A 58 4.29 -3.23 15.97
CA GLU A 58 4.73 -3.78 17.26
C GLU A 58 6.24 -4.11 17.33
N ASN A 59 6.84 -4.49 16.21
CA ASN A 59 8.27 -4.83 16.12
C ASN A 59 9.20 -3.61 16.12
N GLY A 60 8.66 -2.39 16.25
CA GLY A 60 9.41 -1.13 16.20
C GLY A 60 9.69 -0.62 14.78
N GLU A 61 9.15 -1.27 13.75
CA GLU A 61 9.27 -0.85 12.35
C GLU A 61 8.37 0.37 12.10
N GLN A 62 8.97 1.50 11.72
CA GLN A 62 8.29 2.78 11.51
C GLN A 62 8.27 3.15 10.03
N VAL A 63 7.10 3.59 9.55
CA VAL A 63 6.91 4.22 8.23
C VAL A 63 6.35 5.61 8.46
N THR A 64 7.00 6.63 7.89
CA THR A 64 6.51 8.01 7.97
C THR A 64 6.15 8.48 6.57
N VAL A 65 4.87 8.73 6.32
CA VAL A 65 4.39 9.35 5.09
C VAL A 65 4.16 10.83 5.37
N ARG A 66 4.76 11.70 4.58
CA ARG A 66 4.81 13.16 4.80
C ARG A 66 4.57 13.89 3.49
N ASP A 67 4.38 15.21 3.59
CA ASP A 67 4.06 16.06 2.44
C ASP A 67 2.77 15.62 1.72
N ILE A 68 1.84 14.95 2.43
CA ILE A 68 0.66 14.33 1.84
C ILE A 68 -0.26 15.40 1.27
N ARG A 69 -0.58 15.26 -0.01
CA ARG A 69 -1.62 16.01 -0.71
C ARG A 69 -2.52 15.02 -1.44
N LEU A 70 -3.82 15.22 -1.29
CA LEU A 70 -4.87 14.46 -1.94
C LEU A 70 -5.94 15.46 -2.37
N GLN A 71 -6.26 15.52 -3.65
CA GLN A 71 -7.50 16.11 -4.15
C GLN A 71 -8.34 14.98 -4.75
N MET A 72 -9.62 15.00 -4.45
CA MET A 72 -10.59 14.03 -4.96
C MET A 72 -11.94 14.70 -5.15
N GLU A 73 -12.56 14.48 -6.30
CA GLU A 73 -13.89 14.98 -6.65
C GLU A 73 -14.72 13.83 -7.20
N GLN A 74 -15.90 13.61 -6.63
CA GLN A 74 -16.79 12.49 -6.95
C GLN A 74 -18.09 12.97 -7.63
N ASP A 75 -18.54 12.22 -8.64
CA ASP A 75 -19.83 12.44 -9.31
C ASP A 75 -21.00 11.68 -8.66
N GLU A 76 -22.21 11.90 -9.17
CA GLU A 76 -23.45 11.23 -8.72
C GLU A 76 -23.45 9.71 -8.98
N ASN A 77 -22.55 9.21 -9.83
CA ASN A 77 -22.37 7.78 -10.13
C ASN A 77 -21.27 7.13 -9.24
N HIS A 78 -20.84 7.83 -8.18
CA HIS A 78 -19.74 7.41 -7.30
C HIS A 78 -18.42 7.19 -8.07
N ARG A 79 -18.17 8.00 -9.10
CA ARG A 79 -16.90 8.05 -9.83
C ARG A 79 -16.07 9.19 -9.31
N ALA A 80 -14.91 8.88 -8.73
CA ALA A 80 -13.99 9.88 -8.20
C ALA A 80 -12.79 10.08 -9.14
N THR A 81 -12.46 11.32 -9.47
CA THR A 81 -11.08 11.68 -9.84
C THR A 81 -10.24 11.74 -8.56
N VAL A 82 -8.97 11.32 -8.64
CA VAL A 82 -8.04 11.29 -7.51
C VAL A 82 -6.67 11.77 -7.97
N ASP A 83 -6.20 12.88 -7.42
CA ASP A 83 -4.82 13.38 -7.57
C ASP A 83 -4.10 13.30 -6.23
N PHE A 84 -3.02 12.51 -6.17
CA PHE A 84 -2.25 12.25 -4.95
C PHE A 84 -0.77 12.61 -5.13
N SER A 85 -0.16 13.15 -4.07
CA SER A 85 1.29 13.16 -3.91
C SER A 85 1.72 13.01 -2.45
N GLY A 86 2.90 12.44 -2.22
CA GLY A 86 3.50 12.32 -0.89
C GLY A 86 4.91 11.77 -0.93
N ARG A 87 5.57 11.77 0.23
CA ARG A 87 6.89 11.15 0.43
C ARG A 87 6.84 10.14 1.57
N VAL A 88 7.20 8.89 1.28
CA VAL A 88 7.32 7.81 2.26
C VAL A 88 8.78 7.69 2.68
N ASN A 89 9.06 7.76 3.98
CA ASN A 89 10.40 7.54 4.53
C ASN A 89 10.41 6.32 5.48
N ARG A 90 11.39 5.44 5.26
CA ARG A 90 11.61 4.19 6.03
C ARG A 90 13.04 3.68 5.79
N ASP A 91 13.69 3.11 6.80
CA ASP A 91 14.97 2.36 6.67
C ASP A 91 16.06 3.09 5.84
N GLN A 92 16.24 4.39 6.08
CA GLN A 92 17.16 5.27 5.33
C GLN A 92 16.88 5.37 3.81
N ARG A 93 15.63 5.13 3.40
CA ARG A 93 15.12 5.34 2.04
C ARG A 93 13.98 6.36 2.04
N ASP A 94 13.95 7.20 1.02
CA ASP A 94 12.91 8.20 0.76
C ASP A 94 12.31 7.90 -0.62
N LEU A 95 10.99 7.68 -0.65
CA LEU A 95 10.19 7.41 -1.84
C LEU A 95 9.25 8.60 -2.06
N ALA A 96 9.53 9.45 -3.03
CA ALA A 96 8.54 10.36 -3.56
C ALA A 96 7.58 9.59 -4.49
N LEU A 97 6.28 9.85 -4.34
CA LEU A 97 5.21 9.22 -5.10
C LEU A 97 4.19 10.29 -5.49
N ASN A 98 3.69 10.23 -6.73
CA ASN A 98 2.49 10.94 -7.15
C ASN A 98 1.71 10.10 -8.17
N PHE A 99 0.39 10.29 -8.22
CA PHE A 99 -0.45 9.69 -9.23
C PHE A 99 -1.74 10.48 -9.47
N SER A 100 -2.30 10.30 -10.66
CA SER A 100 -3.66 10.70 -11.04
C SER A 100 -4.43 9.44 -11.45
N ALA A 101 -5.62 9.24 -10.88
CA ALA A 101 -6.45 8.07 -11.11
C ALA A 101 -7.94 8.40 -11.22
N THR A 102 -8.70 7.57 -11.94
CA THR A 102 -10.17 7.57 -11.88
C THR A 102 -10.65 6.31 -11.18
N VAL A 103 -11.47 6.47 -10.14
CA VAL A 103 -11.97 5.41 -9.27
C VAL A 103 -13.47 5.22 -9.48
N GLN A 104 -13.92 3.98 -9.63
CA GLN A 104 -15.33 3.58 -9.68
C GLN A 104 -15.69 2.96 -8.32
N GLY A 105 -16.47 3.70 -7.52
CA GLY A 105 -16.87 3.32 -6.15
C GLY A 105 -18.34 2.94 -5.98
N GLY A 106 -19.15 2.90 -7.04
CA GLY A 106 -20.60 2.64 -6.97
C GLY A 106 -21.03 1.23 -6.57
N ASP A 107 -20.08 0.35 -6.26
CA ASP A 107 -20.27 -1.02 -5.76
C ASP A 107 -19.51 -1.24 -4.42
N TYR A 108 -19.04 -0.15 -3.79
CA TYR A 108 -18.34 -0.19 -2.51
C TYR A 108 -19.36 -0.44 -1.37
N PRO A 109 -19.10 -1.34 -0.40
CA PRO A 109 -17.78 -1.93 -0.11
C PRO A 109 -17.39 -3.17 -0.92
N HIS A 110 -18.32 -3.85 -1.61
CA HIS A 110 -18.06 -5.14 -2.27
C HIS A 110 -16.94 -5.08 -3.32
N SER A 111 -16.95 -4.08 -4.21
CA SER A 111 -15.82 -3.84 -5.13
C SER A 111 -15.45 -2.37 -5.31
N LEU A 112 -14.19 -2.16 -5.68
CA LEU A 112 -13.62 -0.86 -6.03
C LEU A 112 -12.71 -1.04 -7.24
N LYS A 113 -12.78 -0.17 -8.24
CA LYS A 113 -11.90 -0.21 -9.44
C LYS A 113 -11.21 1.13 -9.62
N ALA A 114 -9.93 1.14 -9.99
CA ALA A 114 -9.13 2.35 -10.10
C ALA A 114 -8.17 2.29 -11.30
N ASP A 115 -8.34 3.21 -12.25
CA ASP A 115 -7.48 3.39 -13.42
C ASP A 115 -6.44 4.47 -13.14
N PHE A 116 -5.21 4.07 -12.86
CA PHE A 116 -4.07 4.98 -12.65
C PHE A 116 -3.48 5.34 -14.02
N THR A 117 -3.88 6.50 -14.55
CA THR A 117 -3.47 6.97 -15.89
C THR A 117 -2.10 7.63 -15.87
N GLN A 118 -1.74 8.25 -14.75
CA GLN A 118 -0.40 8.78 -14.50
C GLN A 118 0.05 8.32 -13.12
N LEU A 119 1.20 7.67 -13.05
CA LEU A 119 1.88 7.30 -11.81
C LEU A 119 3.35 7.66 -11.99
N SER A 120 3.98 8.35 -11.04
CA SER A 120 5.43 8.55 -11.05
C SER A 120 6.05 8.46 -9.65
N TRP A 121 7.29 7.99 -9.59
CA TRP A 121 8.01 7.77 -8.34
C TRP A 121 9.50 8.05 -8.46
N GLN A 122 10.10 8.38 -7.32
CA GLN A 122 11.55 8.52 -7.15
C GLN A 122 11.95 7.92 -5.82
N LEU A 123 12.66 6.80 -5.85
CA LEU A 123 13.23 6.12 -4.69
C LEU A 123 14.72 6.45 -4.56
N ARG A 124 15.14 6.97 -3.41
CA ARG A 124 16.53 7.31 -3.07
C ARG A 124 16.90 6.78 -1.68
N GLY A 125 18.20 6.67 -1.39
CA GLY A 125 18.71 6.30 -0.06
C GLY A 125 19.61 5.06 -0.04
N ALA A 126 19.64 4.36 1.09
CA ALA A 126 20.60 3.29 1.35
C ALA A 126 20.49 2.07 0.40
N GLU A 127 21.64 1.56 -0.03
CA GLU A 127 21.80 0.44 -0.99
C GLU A 127 21.20 0.70 -2.40
N LEU A 128 21.12 1.96 -2.84
CA LEU A 128 20.64 2.36 -4.18
C LEU A 128 21.72 3.14 -4.96
N PRO A 129 21.60 3.28 -6.30
CA PRO A 129 22.48 4.13 -7.10
C PRO A 129 22.42 5.61 -6.65
N PRO A 130 23.48 6.42 -6.85
CA PRO A 130 23.50 7.85 -6.51
C PRO A 130 22.35 8.66 -7.14
N GLU A 131 21.95 8.31 -8.37
CA GLU A 131 20.83 8.90 -9.10
C GLU A 131 19.44 8.40 -8.65
N GLY A 132 19.42 7.35 -7.82
CA GLY A 132 18.21 6.67 -7.35
C GLY A 132 17.54 5.78 -8.40
N ILE A 133 16.29 5.39 -8.11
CA ILE A 133 15.39 4.74 -9.07
C ILE A 133 14.24 5.71 -9.32
N ASN A 134 14.21 6.28 -10.52
CA ASN A 134 13.16 7.13 -11.03
C ASN A 134 12.24 6.28 -11.90
N GLY A 135 10.94 6.53 -11.87
CA GLY A 135 10.01 5.77 -12.69
C GLY A 135 8.66 6.44 -12.90
N GLN A 136 7.95 5.91 -13.90
CA GLN A 136 6.66 6.39 -14.37
C GLN A 136 5.85 5.20 -14.89
N GLY A 137 4.52 5.33 -14.94
CA GLY A 137 3.70 4.26 -15.50
C GLY A 137 2.20 4.49 -15.41
N SER A 138 1.48 3.42 -15.72
CA SER A 138 0.03 3.27 -15.58
C SER A 138 -0.30 1.86 -15.10
N LEU A 139 -1.43 1.69 -14.42
CA LEU A 139 -2.00 0.39 -14.07
C LEU A 139 -3.49 0.52 -13.80
N GLN A 140 -4.22 -0.59 -13.93
CA GLN A 140 -5.57 -0.72 -13.41
C GLN A 140 -5.49 -1.55 -12.12
N ALA A 141 -6.25 -1.17 -11.09
CA ALA A 141 -6.39 -1.96 -9.87
C ALA A 141 -7.87 -2.27 -9.60
N SER A 142 -8.13 -3.44 -9.01
CA SER A 142 -9.47 -3.75 -8.51
C SER A 142 -9.41 -4.47 -7.16
N TRP A 143 -10.26 -4.03 -6.23
CA TRP A 143 -10.51 -4.69 -4.95
C TRP A 143 -11.82 -5.50 -5.04
N GLN A 144 -11.79 -6.72 -4.52
CA GLN A 144 -12.99 -7.49 -4.17
C GLN A 144 -12.93 -7.78 -2.67
N GLU A 145 -13.94 -7.31 -1.93
CA GLU A 145 -14.00 -7.38 -0.47
C GLU A 145 -14.29 -8.80 0.02
N ASP A 146 -15.16 -9.55 -0.67
CA ASP A 146 -15.59 -10.89 -0.28
C ASP A 146 -14.43 -11.90 -0.37
N ASP A 147 -13.65 -11.83 -1.45
CA ASP A 147 -12.42 -12.61 -1.68
C ASP A 147 -11.17 -12.00 -1.01
N LYS A 148 -11.29 -10.84 -0.34
CA LYS A 148 -10.17 -10.03 0.19
C LYS A 148 -9.02 -9.85 -0.80
N THR A 149 -9.34 -9.69 -2.08
CA THR A 149 -8.39 -9.81 -3.19
C THR A 149 -8.18 -8.46 -3.88
N LEU A 150 -6.92 -8.05 -3.97
CA LEU A 150 -6.48 -6.89 -4.76
C LEU A 150 -5.82 -7.38 -6.04
N ARG A 151 -6.35 -7.00 -7.20
CA ARG A 151 -5.81 -7.33 -8.54
C ARG A 151 -5.18 -6.09 -9.18
N PHE A 152 -4.18 -6.33 -10.01
CA PHE A 152 -3.46 -5.32 -10.79
C PHE A 152 -3.41 -5.77 -12.25
N ASP A 153 -4.03 -5.02 -13.14
CA ASP A 153 -4.19 -5.35 -14.55
C ASP A 153 -3.60 -4.25 -15.43
N ASN A 154 -3.23 -4.58 -16.67
CA ASN A 154 -2.62 -3.65 -17.62
C ASN A 154 -1.45 -2.83 -17.02
N LEU A 155 -0.63 -3.50 -16.20
CA LEU A 155 0.56 -2.91 -15.58
C LEU A 155 1.52 -2.45 -16.68
N ASN A 156 1.99 -1.22 -16.60
CA ASN A 156 3.03 -0.67 -17.47
C ASN A 156 3.89 0.30 -16.66
N LEU A 157 4.99 -0.19 -16.08
CA LEU A 157 5.90 0.55 -15.21
C LEU A 157 7.29 0.65 -15.85
N MET A 158 7.77 1.88 -16.04
CA MET A 158 9.16 2.17 -16.40
C MET A 158 9.96 2.53 -15.13
N ALA A 159 11.12 1.91 -14.93
CA ALA A 159 12.05 2.22 -13.85
C ALA A 159 13.47 2.40 -14.42
N ASN A 160 14.01 3.62 -14.38
CA ASN A 160 15.25 4.08 -15.02
C ASN A 160 15.37 3.70 -16.52
N ARG A 161 15.77 2.45 -16.83
CA ARG A 161 15.94 1.91 -18.19
C ARG A 161 15.34 0.50 -18.37
N SER A 162 14.49 0.06 -17.44
CA SER A 162 13.76 -1.21 -17.50
C SER A 162 12.27 -0.95 -17.52
N THR A 163 11.52 -1.70 -18.34
CA THR A 163 10.06 -1.68 -18.35
C THR A 163 9.54 -3.01 -17.79
N VAL A 164 8.50 -2.93 -16.97
CA VAL A 164 7.68 -4.03 -16.49
C VAL A 164 6.30 -3.86 -17.10
N THR A 165 5.81 -4.87 -17.80
CA THR A 165 4.39 -4.99 -18.14
C THR A 165 3.80 -6.23 -17.49
N GLY A 166 2.47 -6.41 -17.55
CA GLY A 166 1.80 -7.64 -17.14
C GLY A 166 0.61 -7.42 -16.21
N SER A 167 0.40 -8.36 -15.30
CA SER A 167 -0.67 -8.31 -14.29
C SER A 167 -0.29 -9.09 -13.03
N GLY A 168 -1.16 -9.05 -12.02
CA GLY A 168 -1.00 -9.82 -10.80
C GLY A 168 -2.18 -9.69 -9.85
N SER A 169 -2.14 -10.46 -8.77
CA SER A 169 -3.10 -10.36 -7.68
C SER A 169 -2.45 -10.69 -6.34
N VAL A 170 -3.07 -10.18 -5.28
CA VAL A 170 -2.76 -10.55 -3.91
C VAL A 170 -4.03 -10.82 -3.13
N VAL A 171 -4.11 -12.00 -2.50
CA VAL A 171 -5.17 -12.35 -1.54
C VAL A 171 -4.68 -11.94 -0.16
N LEU A 172 -5.42 -11.09 0.56
CA LEU A 172 -4.98 -10.55 1.85
C LEU A 172 -5.41 -11.43 3.04
N GLY A 173 -4.48 -11.62 3.97
CA GLY A 173 -4.63 -12.37 5.22
C GLY A 173 -3.30 -12.41 5.99
N ASP A 174 -3.21 -13.23 7.05
CA ASP A 174 -2.02 -13.41 7.91
C ASP A 174 -0.69 -13.55 7.15
N ARG A 175 -0.77 -14.18 5.97
CA ARG A 175 0.30 -14.20 4.97
C ARG A 175 -0.37 -13.90 3.63
N PRO A 176 -0.11 -12.75 3.00
CA PRO A 176 -0.69 -12.46 1.69
C PRO A 176 -0.13 -13.44 0.66
N ASP A 177 -1.00 -14.04 -0.14
CA ASP A 177 -0.62 -14.91 -1.25
C ASP A 177 -0.56 -14.09 -2.55
N TRP A 178 0.51 -14.26 -3.34
CA TRP A 178 0.85 -13.37 -4.46
C TRP A 178 0.98 -14.14 -5.77
N SER A 179 0.16 -13.76 -6.75
CA SER A 179 0.31 -14.16 -8.15
C SER A 179 0.81 -12.99 -8.98
N LEU A 180 1.77 -13.22 -9.88
CA LEU A 180 2.34 -12.19 -10.77
C LEU A 180 2.61 -12.84 -12.14
N ASP A 181 1.98 -12.33 -13.20
CA ASP A 181 2.32 -12.68 -14.58
C ASP A 181 3.07 -11.50 -15.22
N LEU A 182 4.39 -11.67 -15.34
CA LEU A 182 5.31 -10.67 -15.87
C LEU A 182 6.11 -11.29 -17.03
N PRO A 183 6.02 -10.76 -18.26
CA PRO A 183 6.74 -11.30 -19.41
C PRO A 183 8.25 -11.13 -19.20
N ARG A 184 9.01 -12.20 -19.45
CA ARG A 184 10.45 -12.30 -19.14
C ARG A 184 11.32 -11.29 -19.89
N HIS A 185 11.45 -10.10 -19.32
CA HIS A 185 12.46 -9.11 -19.66
C HIS A 185 13.68 -9.24 -18.73
N PRO A 186 14.86 -8.71 -19.10
CA PRO A 186 16.00 -8.60 -18.20
C PRO A 186 15.75 -7.52 -17.12
N LEU A 187 14.93 -7.86 -16.11
CA LEU A 187 14.48 -6.95 -15.06
C LEU A 187 15.56 -6.73 -14.00
N SER A 188 16.26 -5.59 -14.08
CA SER A 188 17.16 -5.10 -13.03
C SER A 188 16.37 -4.39 -11.91
N ILE A 189 15.44 -5.12 -11.28
CA ILE A 189 14.52 -4.57 -10.27
C ILE A 189 14.77 -5.23 -8.90
N SER A 190 15.61 -4.58 -8.11
CA SER A 190 15.86 -4.91 -6.70
C SER A 190 14.76 -4.41 -5.75
N ILE A 191 13.72 -3.75 -6.28
CA ILE A 191 12.69 -3.03 -5.50
C ILE A 191 11.76 -3.94 -4.68
N VAL A 192 11.62 -5.21 -5.08
CA VAL A 192 10.77 -6.21 -4.41
C VAL A 192 11.35 -6.67 -3.06
N CYS A 193 12.64 -6.42 -2.80
CA CYS A 193 13.32 -6.83 -1.57
C CYS A 193 13.27 -5.76 -0.46
N TRP A 194 12.07 -5.38 -0.03
CA TRP A 194 11.83 -4.77 1.30
C TRP A 194 12.07 -5.81 2.41
N ARG A 195 13.30 -6.32 2.51
CA ARG A 195 13.63 -7.46 3.37
C ARG A 195 13.89 -6.99 4.80
N LYS A 196 13.11 -7.53 5.76
CA LYS A 196 13.26 -7.29 7.20
C LYS A 196 14.72 -7.28 7.66
N GLY A 197 15.05 -6.33 8.53
CA GLY A 197 16.41 -6.05 9.01
C GLY A 197 17.13 -7.29 9.55
N ARG A 198 18.44 -7.37 9.26
CA ARG A 198 19.27 -8.53 9.64
C ARG A 198 19.41 -8.63 11.17
N ARG A 199 18.66 -9.51 11.83
CA ARG A 199 19.04 -9.96 13.19
C ARG A 199 20.47 -10.53 13.13
N ARG A 200 21.41 -9.93 13.87
CA ARG A 200 22.76 -10.47 14.04
C ARG A 200 22.65 -11.85 14.70
N ARG A 201 22.96 -12.93 13.97
CA ARG A 201 23.26 -14.22 14.59
C ARG A 201 24.74 -14.27 14.93
N THR A 202 25.05 -14.36 16.21
CA THR A 202 26.39 -14.71 16.71
C THR A 202 26.81 -16.05 16.12
N VAL A 203 28.09 -16.19 15.77
CA VAL A 203 28.62 -17.38 15.10
C VAL A 203 29.08 -18.42 16.14
N ALA A 204 28.66 -19.66 15.95
CA ALA A 204 29.32 -20.85 16.48
C ALA A 204 29.41 -21.89 15.33
N PRO A 205 30.53 -22.62 15.17
CA PRO A 205 30.73 -23.54 14.05
C PRO A 205 30.23 -24.96 14.35
N VAL A 206 29.88 -25.72 13.30
CA VAL A 206 30.38 -27.09 13.00
C VAL A 206 29.72 -27.64 11.70
N SER A 207 30.43 -28.58 11.06
CA SER A 207 30.30 -29.19 9.72
C SER A 207 28.94 -29.61 9.13
N ARG A 208 28.87 -29.55 7.77
CA ARG A 208 28.23 -30.49 6.78
C ARG A 208 26.77 -30.96 7.05
N ALA A 209 25.79 -30.88 6.14
CA ALA A 209 25.60 -30.37 4.77
C ALA A 209 24.05 -30.16 4.58
N ARG A 210 23.33 -30.16 3.43
CA ARG A 210 23.53 -30.25 1.96
C ARG A 210 22.34 -29.46 1.33
N VAL A 211 22.53 -28.30 0.69
CA VAL A 211 22.48 -28.07 -0.78
C VAL A 211 21.26 -28.71 -1.48
N ARG A 212 20.30 -28.00 -2.12
CA ARG A 212 20.16 -26.55 -2.44
C ARG A 212 18.89 -25.93 -1.86
N ARG A 213 18.92 -24.62 -1.64
CA ARG A 213 17.78 -23.69 -1.87
C ARG A 213 18.28 -22.69 -2.89
N ASP A 214 17.52 -22.43 -3.95
CA ASP A 214 17.84 -21.33 -4.84
C ASP A 214 17.60 -20.00 -4.11
N ARG A 215 18.52 -19.06 -4.33
CA ARG A 215 18.55 -17.77 -3.64
C ARG A 215 18.31 -16.68 -4.68
N CYS A 216 17.54 -15.65 -4.30
CA CYS A 216 17.65 -14.35 -4.96
C CYS A 216 19.14 -13.94 -4.99
N ALA A 217 19.58 -13.38 -6.12
CA ALA A 217 20.98 -13.02 -6.34
C ALA A 217 21.49 -12.00 -5.31
N ARG A 218 22.83 -11.93 -5.21
CA ARG A 218 23.54 -10.82 -4.56
C ARG A 218 23.90 -9.76 -5.58
#